data_AF-A0A352XKP4-F1
#
_entry.id   AF-A0A352XKP4-F1
#
_cell.length_a   1.000
_cell.length_b   1.000
_cell.length_c   1.000
_cell.angle_alpha   90.00
_cell.angle_beta   90.00
_cell.angle_gamma   90.00
#
_symmetry.space_group_name_H-M   'P 1'
#
loop_
_entity.id
_entity.type
_entity.pdbx_description
1 polymer ?
#
loop_
_entity_poly.entity_id
_entity_poly.type
_entity_poly.pdbx_seq_one_letter_code
_entity_poly.pdbx_strand_id
1 'polypeptide(L)' 'MQIAADFFGFFAANAIMDRMEETSVQCPTCGEYFSVMGPSWEELPAEWDYDCEICCRPMILVFDESGGYARGLGE' A
#
# COMPACT_ATOMS: atom_id res chain seq x y z
N MET A 1 -12.48 -4.48 -43.68
CA MET A 1 -11.02 -4.29 -43.70
C MET A 1 -10.74 -3.11 -42.77
N GLN A 2 -10.68 -3.31 -41.44
CA GLN A 2 -9.50 -3.75 -40.66
C GLN A 2 -8.30 -2.81 -40.93
N ILE A 3 -7.59 -2.20 -39.98
CA ILE A 3 -7.63 -2.06 -38.48
C ILE A 3 -6.94 -0.71 -38.11
N ALA A 4 -6.86 -0.20 -36.87
CA ALA A 4 -7.15 -0.76 -35.54
C ALA A 4 -7.97 0.23 -34.67
N ALA A 5 -7.57 0.49 -33.41
CA ALA A 5 -8.14 1.50 -32.52
C ALA A 5 -7.06 2.22 -31.69
N ASP A 6 -7.03 3.55 -31.75
CA ASP A 6 -6.38 4.40 -30.74
C ASP A 6 -7.34 4.56 -29.55
N PHE A 7 -7.43 3.47 -28.79
CA PHE A 7 -8.16 3.35 -27.53
C PHE A 7 -7.42 4.16 -26.44
N PHE A 8 -8.17 4.65 -25.44
CA PHE A 8 -7.70 5.44 -24.28
C PHE A 8 -7.37 6.94 -24.49
N GLY A 9 -8.40 7.76 -24.26
CA GLY A 9 -8.45 8.42 -22.94
C GLY A 9 -7.76 9.77 -22.82
N PHE A 10 -8.38 10.81 -23.38
CA PHE A 10 -8.08 12.23 -23.15
C PHE A 10 -8.47 12.70 -21.71
N PHE A 11 -8.32 11.85 -20.68
CA PHE A 11 -8.83 12.04 -19.32
C PHE A 11 -7.84 11.52 -18.27
N ALA A 12 -6.96 12.39 -17.76
CA ALA A 12 -6.17 12.15 -16.54
C ALA A 12 -5.44 13.39 -15.96
N ALA A 13 -5.32 14.51 -16.70
CA ALA A 13 -4.48 15.66 -16.31
C ALA A 13 -5.07 16.56 -15.18
N ASN A 14 -5.91 16.01 -14.29
CA ASN A 14 -6.48 16.67 -13.11
C ASN A 14 -6.79 15.64 -12.00
N ALA A 15 -5.84 14.74 -11.71
CA ALA A 15 -5.86 13.97 -10.47
C ALA A 15 -5.24 14.83 -9.35
N ILE A 16 -6.11 15.50 -8.59
CA ILE A 16 -5.72 16.15 -7.33
C ILE A 16 -5.20 15.03 -6.43
N MET A 17 -3.97 15.16 -5.95
CA MET A 17 -3.22 14.04 -5.39
C MET A 17 -3.77 13.60 -4.04
N ASP A 18 -4.48 12.48 -4.03
CA ASP A 18 -4.83 11.71 -2.83
C ASP A 18 -4.69 10.22 -3.17
N ARG A 19 -3.44 9.82 -3.48
CA ARG A 19 -3.10 8.45 -3.88
C ARG A 19 -2.87 7.60 -2.65
N MET A 20 -3.94 6.96 -2.17
CA MET A 20 -3.83 5.68 -1.47
C MET A 20 -3.12 4.69 -2.41
N GLU A 21 -1.89 4.31 -2.06
CA GLU A 21 -1.05 3.45 -2.89
C GLU A 21 -0.97 2.03 -2.31
N GLU A 22 -1.10 1.01 -3.16
CA GLU A 22 -0.95 -0.38 -2.73
C GLU A 22 0.51 -0.66 -2.39
N THR A 23 0.77 -0.98 -1.12
CA THR A 23 2.10 -1.23 -0.57
C THR A 23 2.22 -2.71 -0.20
N SER A 24 3.25 -3.40 -0.68
CA SER A 24 3.54 -4.78 -0.27
C SER A 24 4.39 -4.77 1.00
N VAL A 25 3.92 -5.49 2.03
CA VAL A 25 4.58 -5.60 3.34
C VAL A 25 4.83 -7.08 3.69
N GLN A 26 5.94 -7.37 4.38
CA GLN A 26 6.26 -8.70 4.86
C GLN A 26 5.89 -8.86 6.34
N CYS A 27 5.13 -9.90 6.69
CA CYS A 27 4.86 -10.20 8.09
C CYS A 27 6.16 -10.60 8.82
N PRO A 28 6.53 -9.93 9.93
CA PRO A 28 7.75 -10.25 10.67
C PRO A 28 7.67 -11.58 11.46
N THR A 29 6.48 -12.20 11.58
CA THR A 29 6.31 -13.44 12.35
C THR A 29 6.13 -14.70 11.49
N CYS A 30 5.36 -14.66 10.40
CA CYS A 30 5.26 -15.81 9.49
C CYS A 30 6.17 -15.71 8.26
N GLY A 31 6.71 -14.52 7.94
CA GLY A 31 7.56 -14.30 6.79
C GLY A 31 6.82 -14.13 5.45
N GLU A 32 5.50 -14.27 5.42
CA GLU A 32 4.67 -14.12 4.22
C GLU A 32 4.48 -12.65 3.82
N TYR A 33 4.32 -12.39 2.53
CA TYR A 33 4.06 -11.07 1.97
C TYR A 33 2.57 -10.88 1.65
N PHE A 34 2.04 -9.68 1.90
CA PHE A 34 0.68 -9.28 1.52
C PHE A 34 0.65 -7.80 1.10
N SER A 35 -0.40 -7.39 0.40
CA SER A 35 -0.60 -6.00 -0.06
C SER A 35 -1.61 -5.28 0.84
N VAL A 36 -1.30 -4.04 1.20
CA VAL A 36 -2.19 -3.14 1.97
C VAL A 36 -2.35 -1.80 1.25
N MET A 37 -3.52 -1.18 1.36
CA MET A 37 -3.70 0.21 0.92
C MET A 37 -3.04 1.14 1.94
N GLY A 38 -2.00 1.87 1.52
CA GLY A 38 -1.34 2.86 2.38
C GLY A 38 -2.20 4.12 2.62
N PRO A 39 -1.86 4.91 3.66
CA PRO A 39 -2.46 6.22 3.92
C PRO A 39 -2.20 7.22 2.78
N SER A 40 -2.83 8.39 2.84
CA SER A 40 -2.47 9.48 1.93
C SER A 40 -1.09 10.05 2.27
N TRP A 41 -0.46 10.71 1.31
CA TRP A 41 0.80 11.44 1.51
C TRP A 41 0.70 12.59 2.52
N GLU A 42 -0.51 13.12 2.78
CA GLU A 42 -0.75 14.16 3.79
C GLU A 42 -0.83 13.58 5.22
N GLU A 43 -0.99 12.26 5.35
CA GLU A 43 -1.02 11.53 6.63
C GLU A 43 0.35 10.93 7.00
N LEU A 44 1.38 11.08 6.15
CA LEU A 44 2.72 10.58 6.41
C LEU A 44 3.52 11.51 7.35
N PRO A 45 4.34 10.97 8.28
CA PRO A 45 4.51 9.56 8.59
C PRO A 45 3.36 9.00 9.46
N ALA A 46 2.96 7.76 9.19
CA ALA A 46 1.88 7.07 9.90
C ALA A 46 2.36 5.75 10.53
N GLU A 47 1.87 5.44 11.73
CA GLU A 47 1.93 4.09 12.31
C GLU A 47 0.49 3.56 12.47
N TRP A 48 0.20 2.37 11.93
CA TRP A 48 -1.10 1.69 12.06
C TRP A 48 -0.93 0.39 12.85
N ASP A 49 -1.77 0.18 13.86
CA ASP A 49 -1.94 -1.11 14.53
C ASP A 49 -2.73 -2.05 13.61
N TYR A 50 -2.17 -3.21 13.28
CA TYR A 50 -2.64 -4.06 12.20
C TYR A 50 -2.38 -5.54 12.48
N ASP A 51 -3.34 -6.41 12.18
CA ASP A 51 -3.19 -7.86 12.29
C ASP A 51 -2.75 -8.47 10.95
N CYS A 52 -1.82 -9.44 10.98
CA CYS A 52 -1.42 -10.14 9.76
C CYS A 52 -2.60 -10.84 9.09
N GLU A 53 -2.90 -10.53 7.81
CA GLU A 53 -3.97 -11.23 7.07
C GLU A 53 -3.73 -12.75 6.91
N ILE A 54 -2.48 -13.21 7.06
CA ILE A 54 -2.08 -14.61 6.86
C ILE A 54 -2.03 -15.40 8.17
N CYS A 55 -1.48 -14.81 9.25
CA CYS A 55 -1.27 -15.51 10.53
C CYS A 55 -1.97 -14.89 11.75
N CYS A 56 -2.77 -13.84 11.55
CA CYS A 56 -3.57 -13.14 12.57
C CYS A 56 -2.78 -12.78 13.83
N ARG A 57 -1.52 -12.34 13.67
CA ARG A 57 -0.68 -11.80 14.74
C ARG A 57 -0.56 -10.29 14.62
N PRO A 58 -0.58 -9.55 15.74
CA PRO A 58 -0.53 -8.10 15.74
C PRO A 58 0.88 -7.61 15.37
N MET A 59 0.91 -6.55 14.58
CA MET A 59 2.11 -5.84 14.15
C MET A 59 1.80 -4.35 13.99
N ILE A 60 2.84 -3.54 13.83
CA ILE A 60 2.69 -2.15 13.43
C ILE A 60 3.10 -2.02 11.97
N LEU A 61 2.23 -1.46 11.13
CA LEU A 61 2.62 -0.97 9.81
C LEU A 61 3.13 0.46 9.97
N VAL A 62 4.34 0.72 9.48
CA VAL A 62 4.97 2.05 9.46
C VAL A 62 5.01 2.52 8.01
N PHE A 63 4.51 3.73 7.75
CA PHE A 63 4.55 4.36 6.43
C PHE A 63 5.33 5.68 6.51
N ASP A 64 6.25 5.86 5.58
CA ASP A 64 7.06 7.07 5.40
C ASP A 64 7.20 7.44 3.90
N GLU A 65 7.91 8.52 3.59
CA GLU A 65 8.10 9.01 2.20
C GLU A 65 8.77 7.98 1.26
N SER A 66 9.39 6.93 1.80
CA SER A 66 10.06 5.85 1.06
C SER A 66 9.15 4.65 0.78
N GLY A 67 7.97 4.58 1.41
CA GLY A 67 7.04 3.45 1.34
C GLY A 67 6.56 2.98 2.71
N GLY A 68 6.05 1.75 2.79
CA GLY A 68 5.60 1.14 4.05
C GLY A 68 6.26 -0.19 4.34
N TYR A 69 6.44 -0.49 5.63
CA TYR A 69 7.00 -1.75 6.13
C TYR A 69 6.35 -2.17 7.45
N ALA A 70 6.42 -3.45 7.79
CA ALA A 70 5.88 -3.98 9.04
C ALA A 70 6.96 -4.12 10.12
N ARG A 71 6.66 -3.68 11.34
CA ARG A 71 7.45 -3.88 12.56
C ARG A 71 6.71 -4.84 13.49
N GLY A 72 7.39 -5.90 13.93
CA GLY A 72 6.84 -6.80 14.95
C GLY A 72 6.78 -6.10 16.31
N LEU A 73 5.78 -6.40 17.12
CA LEU A 73 5.65 -5.86 18.48
C LEU A 73 6.67 -6.43 19.49
N GLY A 74 7.47 -7.41 19.06
CA GLY A 74 8.38 -8.17 19.91
C GLY A 74 7.67 -9.28 20.70
N GLU A 75 8.48 -10.16 21.26
CA GLU A 75 8.16 -11.01 22.41
C GLU A 75 9.18 -10.74 23.52
#